data_AF-A0A7S1Q004-F1
#
_entry.id   AF-A0A7S1Q004-F1
#
_cell.length_a   1.000
_cell.length_b   1.000
_cell.length_c   1.000
_cell.angle_alpha   90.00
_cell.angle_beta   90.00
_cell.angle_gamma   90.00
#
_symmetry.space_group_name_H-M   'P 1'
#
loop_
_entity.id
_entity.type
_entity.pdbx_description
1 polymer ?
#
loop_
_entity_poly.entity_id
_entity_poly.type
_entity_poly.pdbx_seq_one_letter_code
_entity_poly.pdbx_strand_id
1 'polypeptide(L)'
;ELTPVWFDRKVMSYDDPEDAAGVGRSVSQIDAEIDRLVGAGVALDHICVGGMSMGGCLALHVAYGSGKYAGQLAGAICFSGFLPRDSCLDALAAARFKGTGARPAPP
;
A
#
# COMPACT_ATOMS: atom_id res chain seq x y z
N GLU A 1 22.33 -5.39 15.75
CA GLU A 1 21.17 -4.51 16.07
C GLU A 1 20.02 -4.87 15.15
N LEU A 2 18.78 -4.81 15.65
CA LEU A 2 17.59 -4.96 14.82
C LEU A 2 17.19 -3.58 14.29
N THR A 3 17.13 -3.45 12.96
CA THR A 3 16.62 -2.24 12.31
C THR A 3 15.09 -2.28 12.25
N PRO A 4 14.39 -1.15 12.50
CA PRO A 4 12.94 -1.10 12.36
C PRO A 4 12.56 -1.30 10.90
N VAL A 5 11.68 -2.27 10.65
CA VAL A 5 11.09 -2.54 9.34
C VAL A 5 9.57 -2.54 9.47
N TRP A 6 8.86 -2.23 8.38
CA TRP A 6 7.40 -2.27 8.37
C TRP A 6 6.90 -3.71 8.44
N PHE A 7 7.47 -4.58 7.60
CA PHE A 7 7.12 -5.99 7.50
C PHE A 7 8.37 -6.80 7.15
N ASP A 8 8.31 -8.11 7.38
CA ASP A 8 9.45 -8.98 7.13
C ASP A 8 9.65 -9.21 5.64
N ARG A 9 10.91 -9.31 5.23
CA ARG A 9 11.30 -9.75 3.89
C ARG A 9 12.52 -10.64 3.98
N LYS A 10 12.46 -11.83 3.40
CA LYS A 10 13.55 -12.81 3.47
C LYS A 10 14.61 -12.53 2.42
N VAL A 11 14.18 -12.14 1.22
CA VAL A 11 15.07 -11.88 0.08
C VAL A 11 14.62 -10.62 -0.65
N MET A 12 15.56 -9.80 -1.13
CA MET A 12 15.24 -8.70 -2.05
C MET A 12 15.06 -9.25 -3.47
N SER A 13 13.94 -9.93 -3.74
CA SER A 13 13.59 -10.45 -5.06
C SER A 13 12.16 -10.07 -5.42
N TYR A 14 11.91 -9.86 -6.72
CA TYR A 14 10.55 -9.69 -7.24
C TYR A 14 9.67 -10.93 -7.00
N ASP A 15 10.29 -12.10 -6.99
CA ASP A 15 9.60 -13.38 -6.77
C ASP A 15 9.49 -13.78 -5.28
N ASP A 16 10.01 -12.99 -4.34
CA ASP A 16 9.84 -13.26 -2.90
C ASP A 16 8.39 -12.93 -2.50
N PRO A 17 7.63 -13.88 -1.93
CA PRO A 17 6.24 -13.64 -1.56
C PRO A 17 6.12 -12.56 -0.48
N GLU A 18 5.05 -11.78 -0.56
CA GLU A 18 4.75 -10.76 0.43
C GLU A 18 4.47 -11.35 1.82
N ASP A 19 5.03 -10.74 2.87
CA ASP A 19 4.58 -11.00 4.24
C ASP A 19 3.22 -10.34 4.47
N ALA A 20 2.15 -10.96 3.96
CA ALA A 20 0.79 -10.43 4.03
C ALA A 20 0.34 -10.15 5.47
N ALA A 21 0.78 -10.97 6.43
CA ALA A 21 0.47 -10.78 7.84
C ALA A 21 1.20 -9.57 8.41
N GLY A 22 2.48 -9.38 8.08
CA GLY A 22 3.25 -8.20 8.44
C GLY A 22 2.69 -6.92 7.83
N VAL A 23 2.44 -6.93 6.52
CA VAL A 23 1.81 -5.81 5.82
C VAL A 23 0.49 -5.44 6.48
N GLY A 24 -0.38 -6.42 6.76
CA GLY A 24 -1.64 -6.18 7.46
C GLY A 24 -1.47 -5.54 8.84
N ARG A 25 -0.46 -5.95 9.63
CA ARG A 25 -0.15 -5.30 10.92
C ARG A 25 0.28 -3.85 10.73
N SER A 26 1.13 -3.55 9.74
CA SER A 26 1.57 -2.19 9.46
C SER A 26 0.43 -1.32 8.93
N VAL A 27 -0.42 -1.86 8.06
CA VAL A 27 -1.61 -1.17 7.52
C VAL A 27 -2.51 -0.73 8.66
N SER A 28 -2.82 -1.61 9.62
CA SER A 28 -3.63 -1.27 10.79
C SER A 28 -3.03 -0.15 11.64
N GLN A 29 -1.70 -0.04 11.71
CA GLN A 29 -1.04 1.07 12.42
C GLN A 29 -1.26 2.41 11.70
N ILE A 30 -1.15 2.41 10.36
CA ILE A 30 -1.40 3.62 9.57
C ILE A 30 -2.89 3.98 9.57
N ASP A 31 -3.78 3.00 9.52
CA ASP A 31 -5.24 3.23 9.64
C ASP A 31 -5.60 3.90 10.97
N ALA A 32 -4.93 3.56 12.07
CA ALA A 32 -5.12 4.22 13.36
C ALA A 32 -4.70 5.72 13.33
N GLU A 33 -3.65 6.06 12.58
CA GLU A 33 -3.28 7.46 12.38
C GLU A 33 -4.25 8.20 11.46
N ILE A 34 -4.79 7.53 10.44
CA ILE A 34 -5.86 8.08 9.61
C ILE A 34 -7.12 8.33 10.46
N ASP A 35 -7.50 7.39 11.32
CA ASP A 35 -8.61 7.55 12.28
C ASP A 35 -8.43 8.79 13.14
N ARG A 36 -7.21 9.06 13.60
CA ARG A 36 -6.89 10.25 14.38
C ARG A 36 -7.07 11.55 13.59
N LEU A 37 -6.67 11.57 12.31
CA LEU A 37 -6.87 12.73 11.42
C LEU A 37 -8.35 12.96 11.11
N VAL A 38 -9.09 11.89 10.83
CA VAL A 38 -10.55 11.95 10.59
C VAL A 38 -11.28 12.42 11.84
N GLY A 39 -10.90 11.91 13.02
CA GLY A 39 -11.43 12.36 14.32
C GLY A 39 -11.14 13.83 14.62
N ALA A 40 -10.09 14.41 14.03
CA ALA A 40 -9.78 15.83 14.08
C ALA A 40 -10.50 16.67 13.00
N GLY A 41 -11.36 16.05 12.18
CA GLY A 41 -12.17 16.73 11.17
C GLY A 41 -11.55 16.80 9.78
N VAL A 42 -10.45 16.09 9.50
CA VAL A 42 -9.87 16.01 8.15
C VAL A 42 -10.68 15.02 7.31
N ALA A 43 -11.24 15.47 6.19
CA ALA A 43 -11.94 14.60 5.26
C ALA A 43 -10.98 13.60 4.60
N LEU A 44 -11.46 12.38 4.31
CA LEU A 44 -10.63 11.30 3.76
C LEU A 44 -9.99 11.68 2.40
N ASP A 45 -10.74 12.38 1.56
CA ASP A 45 -10.29 12.91 0.26
C ASP A 45 -9.34 14.10 0.36
N HIS A 46 -8.96 14.51 1.58
CA HIS A 46 -7.90 15.46 1.87
C HIS A 46 -6.66 14.78 2.50
N ILE A 47 -6.66 13.46 2.63
CA ILE A 47 -5.56 12.69 3.21
C ILE A 47 -4.82 11.92 2.11
N CYS A 48 -3.51 12.15 2.00
CA CYS A 48 -2.60 11.33 1.20
C CYS A 48 -1.70 10.51 2.14
N VAL A 49 -1.41 9.27 1.75
CA VAL A 49 -0.39 8.44 2.41
C VAL A 49 0.81 8.27 1.49
N GLY A 50 2.02 8.27 2.03
CA GLY A 50 3.21 8.18 1.20
C GLY A 50 4.41 7.57 1.91
N GLY A 51 5.33 7.02 1.13
CA GLY A 51 6.54 6.41 1.67
C GLY A 51 7.60 6.10 0.63
N MET A 52 8.80 5.81 1.14
CA MET A 52 9.97 5.42 0.35
C MET A 52 10.25 3.92 0.51
N SER A 53 10.69 3.24 -0.56
CA SER A 53 11.10 1.83 -0.53
C SER A 53 10.00 0.92 0.05
N MET A 54 10.26 0.21 1.14
CA MET A 54 9.27 -0.60 1.85
C MET A 54 8.05 0.22 2.31
N GLY A 55 8.25 1.48 2.70
CA GLY A 55 7.16 2.38 3.04
C GLY A 55 6.32 2.79 1.82
N GLY A 56 6.92 2.81 0.63
CA GLY A 56 6.18 3.06 -0.62
C GLY A 56 5.25 1.90 -0.96
N CYS A 57 5.71 0.66 -0.78
CA CYS A 57 4.87 -0.54 -0.84
C CYS A 57 3.70 -0.44 0.14
N LEU A 58 3.99 -0.15 1.41
CA LEU A 58 2.97 -0.02 2.45
C LEU A 58 1.95 1.08 2.13
N ALA A 59 2.37 2.24 1.61
CA ALA A 59 1.48 3.33 1.24
C ALA A 59 0.46 2.91 0.17
N LEU A 60 0.86 2.08 -0.79
CA LEU A 60 -0.05 1.55 -1.82
C LEU A 60 -1.06 0.58 -1.19
N HIS A 61 -0.63 -0.28 -0.26
CA HIS A 61 -1.53 -1.18 0.46
C HIS A 61 -2.56 -0.44 1.31
N VAL A 62 -2.15 0.63 2.00
CA VAL A 62 -3.06 1.46 2.79
C VAL A 62 -4.09 2.15 1.89
N ALA A 63 -3.65 2.78 0.81
CA ALA A 63 -4.54 3.59 -0.03
C ALA A 63 -5.44 2.78 -0.95
N TYR A 64 -5.00 1.60 -1.40
CA TYR A 64 -5.68 0.86 -2.46
C TYR A 64 -5.85 -0.63 -2.19
N GLY A 65 -5.18 -1.19 -1.17
CA GLY A 65 -5.18 -2.61 -0.85
C GLY A 65 -6.10 -2.94 0.33
N SER A 66 -5.50 -3.45 1.41
CA SER A 66 -6.21 -3.91 2.61
C SER A 66 -6.52 -2.83 3.63
N GLY A 67 -6.17 -1.56 3.36
CA GLY A 67 -6.46 -0.45 4.27
C GLY A 67 -7.95 -0.22 4.48
N LYS A 68 -8.33 0.16 5.70
CA LYS A 68 -9.71 0.45 6.11
C LYS A 68 -10.40 1.47 5.20
N TYR A 69 -9.63 2.43 4.68
CA TYR A 69 -10.09 3.52 3.83
C TYR A 69 -9.64 3.38 2.36
N ALA A 70 -9.30 2.16 1.93
CA ALA A 70 -8.85 1.91 0.57
C ALA A 70 -9.85 2.46 -0.47
N GLY A 71 -9.34 3.22 -1.43
CA GLY A 71 -10.12 3.88 -2.48
C GLY A 71 -10.87 5.15 -2.05
N GLN A 72 -10.78 5.57 -0.78
CA GLN A 72 -11.43 6.78 -0.26
C GLN A 72 -10.43 7.92 0.04
N LEU A 73 -9.14 7.59 0.15
CA LEU A 73 -8.08 8.58 0.36
C LEU A 73 -7.84 9.43 -0.90
N ALA A 74 -7.29 10.63 -0.73
CA ALA A 74 -6.93 11.52 -1.83
C ALA A 74 -5.90 10.90 -2.79
N GLY A 75 -5.02 10.05 -2.26
CA GLY A 75 -4.09 9.26 -3.06
C GLY A 75 -2.95 8.65 -2.27
N ALA A 76 -2.03 8.02 -3.00
CA ALA A 76 -0.80 7.45 -2.48
C ALA A 76 0.43 8.00 -3.20
N ILE A 77 1.53 8.17 -2.47
CA ILE A 77 2.84 8.52 -3.03
C ILE A 77 3.82 7.39 -2.75
N CYS A 78 4.27 6.70 -3.81
CA CYS A 78 5.29 5.66 -3.71
C CYS A 78 6.60 6.16 -4.33
N PHE A 79 7.63 6.32 -3.50
CA PHE A 79 8.96 6.76 -3.96
C PHE A 79 9.97 5.62 -3.90
N SER A 80 10.47 5.19 -5.07
CA SER A 80 11.44 4.08 -5.17
C SER A 80 11.00 2.82 -4.41
N GLY A 81 9.70 2.53 -4.41
CA GLY A 81 9.11 1.35 -3.78
C GLY A 81 9.04 0.16 -4.72
N PHE A 82 8.32 -0.88 -4.29
CA PHE A 82 8.15 -2.13 -5.03
C PHE A 82 6.79 -2.74 -4.70
N LEU A 83 6.31 -3.64 -5.57
CA LEU A 83 5.31 -4.63 -5.27
C LEU A 83 5.88 -6.01 -5.66
N PRO A 84 5.72 -7.05 -4.84
CA PRO A 84 6.13 -8.39 -5.21
C PRO A 84 5.24 -8.93 -6.33
N ARG A 85 5.71 -9.97 -7.02
CA ARG A 85 4.89 -10.72 -7.98
C ARG A 85 3.60 -11.20 -7.31
N ASP A 86 2.50 -11.10 -8.04
CA ASP A 86 1.17 -11.54 -7.58
C ASP A 86 0.71 -10.78 -6.32
N SER A 87 1.13 -9.51 -6.18
CA SER A 87 0.62 -8.64 -5.13
C SER A 87 -0.90 -8.57 -5.22
N CYS A 88 -1.59 -8.51 -4.07
CA CYS A 88 -3.05 -8.39 -4.04
C CYS A 88 -3.55 -7.13 -4.80
N LEU A 89 -2.69 -6.12 -4.92
CA LEU A 89 -2.94 -4.89 -5.68
C LEU A 89 -3.01 -5.13 -7.20
N ASP A 90 -2.38 -6.18 -7.73
CA ASP A 90 -2.41 -6.50 -9.17
C ASP A 90 -3.84 -6.84 -9.62
N ALA A 91 -4.54 -7.67 -8.84
CA ALA A 91 -5.93 -8.03 -9.10
C ALA A 91 -6.87 -6.82 -8.99
N LEU A 92 -6.62 -5.94 -8.02
CA LEU A 92 -7.39 -4.71 -7.81
C LEU A 92 -7.20 -3.73 -8.97
N ALA A 93 -5.95 -3.56 -9.42
CA ALA A 93 -5.63 -2.74 -10.59
C ALA A 93 -6.29 -3.31 -11.86
N ALA A 94 -6.19 -4.62 -12.09
CA ALA A 94 -6.81 -5.27 -13.25
C ALA A 94 -8.34 -5.11 -13.26
N ALA A 95 -8.99 -5.25 -12.10
CA ALA A 95 -10.43 -5.02 -11.98
C ALA A 95 -10.80 -3.55 -12.23
N ARG A 96 -10.04 -2.60 -11.68
CA ARG A 96 -10.30 -1.16 -11.80
C ARG A 96 -10.09 -0.62 -13.21
N PHE A 97 -9.07 -1.11 -13.91
CA PHE A 97 -8.72 -0.64 -15.26
C PHE A 97 -9.28 -1.53 -16.38
N LYS A 98 -10.15 -2.49 -16.06
CA LYS A 98 -10.79 -3.32 -17.07
C LYS A 98 -11.55 -2.45 -18.08
N GLY A 99 -11.20 -2.58 -19.36
CA GLY A 99 -11.86 -1.87 -20.46
C GLY A 99 -11.41 -0.42 -20.67
N THR A 100 -10.45 0.10 -19.89
CA THR A 100 -9.91 1.46 -20.10
C THR A 100 -8.84 1.52 -21.20
N GLY A 101 -8.45 0.38 -21.77
CA GLY A 101 -7.33 0.27 -22.71
C GLY A 101 -5.95 0.42 -22.04
N ALA A 102 -5.89 0.62 -20.71
CA ALA A 102 -4.65 0.62 -19.97
C ALA A 102 -4.00 -0.77 -20.03
N ARG A 103 -2.76 -0.83 -20.52
CA ARG A 103 -1.98 -2.07 -20.53
C ARG A 103 -1.39 -2.29 -19.13
N PRO A 104 -1.41 -3.52 -18.59
CA PRO A 104 -0.66 -3.81 -17.38
C PRO A 104 0.82 -3.46 -17.57
N ALA A 105 1.48 -3.03 -16.50
CA ALA A 105 2.90 -2.72 -16.54
C ALA A 105 3.68 -3.96 -17.04
N PRO A 106 4.67 -3.79 -17.94
CA PRO A 106 5.54 -4.88 -18.31
C PRO A 106 6.28 -5.42 -17.09
N PRO A 107 6.65 -6.71 -17.09
CA PRO A 107 7.39 -7.35 -16.00
C PRO A 107 8.76 -6.71 -15.78
#